data_AF-A0A183KQ79-F1
#
_entry.id   AF-A0A183KQ79-F1
#
_cell.length_a   1.000
_cell.length_b   1.000
_cell.length_c   1.000
_cell.angle_alpha   90.00
_cell.angle_beta   90.00
_cell.angle_gamma   90.00
#
_symmetry.space_group_name_H-M   'P 1'
#
loop_
_entity.id
_entity.type
_entity.pdbx_description
1 polymer ?
#
loop_
_entity_poly.entity_id
_entity_poly.type
_entity_poly.pdbx_seq_one_letter_code
_entity_poly.pdbx_strand_id
1 'polypeptide(L)'
;MSSSSNIWDSKQLSTNIKVRIFNTNVKAVLLYGAETWRTTTTTIKKVQVFINSCLRKILNINWPDTISNSLLWGRTNQLPAEEENRRRRWKWIGHTLSKPSNCITRQALTWNPEGKRKSGRPKNTLCRERETDMKRMNNN
;
A
#
# COMPACT_ATOMS: atom_id res chain seq x y z
N MET A 1 -6.20 -13.61 22.91
CA MET A 1 -5.80 -13.75 21.48
C MET A 1 -4.48 -14.53 21.44
N SER A 2 -4.52 -15.84 21.60
CA SER A 2 -3.35 -16.68 21.89
C SER A 2 -3.45 -18.03 21.19
N SER A 3 -3.51 -18.00 19.85
CA SER A 3 -3.56 -19.22 19.02
C SER A 3 -3.19 -18.98 17.55
N SER A 4 -2.27 -18.04 17.27
CA SER A 4 -1.78 -17.79 15.89
C SER A 4 -0.25 -17.87 15.76
N SER A 5 0.44 -18.36 16.79
CA SER A 5 1.90 -18.51 16.83
C SER A 5 2.42 -19.64 15.93
N ASN A 6 1.59 -20.64 15.61
CA ASN A 6 2.11 -21.89 15.03
C ASN A 6 2.37 -21.84 13.52
N ILE A 7 1.64 -21.00 12.77
CA ILE A 7 1.72 -21.00 11.30
C ILE A 7 3.03 -20.36 10.82
N TRP A 8 3.45 -19.28 11.48
CA TRP A 8 4.63 -18.52 11.09
C TRP A 8 5.93 -19.22 11.49
N ASP A 9 5.91 -19.96 12.60
CA ASP A 9 7.08 -20.66 13.15
C ASP A 9 7.22 -22.11 12.61
N SER A 10 6.16 -22.68 12.02
CA SER A 10 6.19 -24.05 11.49
C SER A 10 7.17 -24.22 10.34
N LYS A 11 8.07 -25.21 10.44
CA LYS A 11 9.00 -25.60 9.37
C LYS A 11 8.33 -26.41 8.24
N GLN A 12 7.11 -26.91 8.46
CA GLN A 12 6.39 -27.74 7.49
C GLN A 12 5.87 -26.91 6.30
N LEU A 13 5.62 -25.63 6.50
CA LEU A 13 5.14 -24.73 5.47
C LEU A 13 6.32 -24.04 4.78
N SER A 14 6.37 -24.15 3.45
CA SER A 14 7.36 -23.41 2.67
C SER A 14 7.16 -21.91 2.82
N THR A 15 8.26 -21.17 2.74
CA THR A 15 8.27 -19.70 2.81
C THR A 15 7.29 -19.08 1.82
N ASN A 16 7.19 -19.63 0.61
CA ASN A 16 6.28 -19.14 -0.44
C ASN A 16 4.81 -19.23 -0.02
N ILE A 17 4.40 -20.32 0.64
CA ILE A 17 3.04 -20.48 1.15
C ILE A 17 2.76 -19.46 2.26
N LYS A 18 3.70 -19.27 3.18
CA LYS A 18 3.57 -18.27 4.26
C LYS A 18 3.45 -16.84 3.70
N VAL A 19 4.28 -16.48 2.72
CA VAL A 19 4.20 -15.17 2.03
C VAL A 19 2.84 -15.01 1.33
N ARG A 20 2.32 -16.06 0.70
CA ARG A 20 0.99 -16.02 0.07
C ARG A 20 -0.12 -15.79 1.10
N ILE A 21 -0.11 -16.52 2.23
CA ILE A 21 -1.07 -16.34 3.33
C ILE A 21 -0.98 -14.91 3.92
N PHE A 22 0.24 -14.39 4.07
CA PHE A 22 0.47 -13.02 4.51
C PHE A 22 -0.16 -12.02 3.53
N ASN A 23 0.04 -12.22 2.23
CA ASN A 23 -0.52 -11.33 1.20
C ASN A 23 -2.05 -11.36 1.14
N THR A 24 -2.67 -12.53 1.31
CA THR A 24 -4.13 -12.67 1.21
C THR A 24 -4.87 -12.22 2.47
N ASN A 25 -4.29 -12.42 3.65
CA ASN A 25 -4.97 -12.12 4.91
C ASN A 25 -4.45 -10.81 5.51
N VAL A 26 -3.18 -10.78 5.92
CA VAL A 26 -2.62 -9.65 6.68
C VAL A 26 -2.51 -8.41 5.80
N LYS A 27 -1.92 -8.53 4.61
CA LYS A 27 -1.71 -7.40 3.69
C LYS A 27 -3.04 -6.88 3.12
N ALA A 28 -4.01 -7.76 2.89
CA ALA A 28 -5.35 -7.37 2.45
C ALA A 28 -6.08 -6.53 3.50
N VAL A 29 -6.08 -6.96 4.76
CA VAL A 29 -6.69 -6.22 5.88
C VAL A 29 -5.93 -4.92 6.15
N LEU A 30 -4.59 -4.97 6.17
CA LEU A 30 -3.75 -3.79 6.42
C LEU A 30 -3.95 -2.71 5.37
N LEU A 31 -4.07 -3.08 4.10
CA LEU A 31 -4.24 -2.15 2.98
C LEU A 31 -5.71 -1.96 2.60
N TYR A 32 -6.65 -2.38 3.45
CA TYR A 32 -8.06 -2.18 3.22
C TYR A 32 -8.37 -0.67 3.26
N GLY A 33 -8.97 -0.17 2.19
CA GLY A 33 -9.24 1.27 2.04
C GLY A 33 -8.00 2.15 1.82
N ALA A 34 -6.81 1.58 1.59
CA ALA A 34 -5.60 2.36 1.31
C ALA A 34 -5.71 3.26 0.06
N GLU A 35 -6.65 2.94 -0.82
CA GLU A 35 -7.03 3.73 -2.00
C GLU A 35 -7.52 5.13 -1.61
N THR A 36 -8.22 5.28 -0.48
CA THR A 36 -8.81 6.54 -0.03
C THR A 36 -8.03 7.19 1.11
N TRP A 37 -6.96 6.56 1.59
CA TRP A 37 -6.11 7.13 2.64
C TRP A 37 -5.42 8.39 2.14
N ARG A 38 -5.29 9.40 3.01
CA ARG A 38 -4.32 10.47 2.80
C ARG A 38 -2.93 9.88 3.04
N THR A 39 -2.22 9.54 1.97
CA THR A 39 -0.91 8.89 2.10
C THR A 39 0.15 9.93 2.39
N THR A 40 0.41 10.17 3.67
CA THR A 40 1.65 10.83 4.05
C THR A 40 2.81 9.84 3.91
N THR A 41 3.97 10.37 3.55
CA THR A 41 5.23 9.60 3.52
C THR A 41 5.49 8.90 4.85
N THR A 42 5.07 9.50 5.96
CA THR A 42 5.17 8.93 7.30
C THR A 42 4.28 7.69 7.49
N THR A 43 3.02 7.73 7.05
CA THR A 43 2.10 6.58 7.15
C THR A 43 2.58 5.43 6.27
N ILE A 44 3.00 5.72 5.04
CA ILE A 44 3.57 4.72 4.14
C ILE A 44 4.82 4.08 4.77
N LYS A 45 5.72 4.89 5.34
CA LYS A 45 6.93 4.37 6.02
C LYS A 45 6.57 3.44 7.19
N LYS A 46 5.57 3.80 8.01
CA LYS A 46 5.10 2.94 9.11
C LYS A 46 4.56 1.61 8.60
N VAL A 47 3.74 1.63 7.56
CA VAL A 47 3.22 0.43 6.89
C VAL A 47 4.35 -0.42 6.34
N GLN A 48 5.35 0.19 5.69
CA GLN A 48 6.52 -0.50 5.16
C GLN A 48 7.33 -1.19 6.27
N VAL A 49 7.57 -0.52 7.39
CA VAL A 49 8.29 -1.09 8.54
C VAL A 49 7.54 -2.30 9.10
N PHE A 50 6.22 -2.20 9.25
CA PHE A 50 5.38 -3.32 9.67
C PHE A 50 5.48 -4.52 8.71
N ILE A 51 5.30 -4.29 7.40
CA ILE A 51 5.41 -5.34 6.37
C ILE A 51 6.80 -5.97 6.42
N ASN A 52 7.87 -5.18 6.47
CA ASN A 52 9.23 -5.69 6.53
C ASN A 52 9.50 -6.51 7.80
N SER A 53 8.91 -6.12 8.94
CA SER A 53 8.98 -6.90 10.18
C SER A 53 8.32 -8.28 10.01
N CYS A 54 7.12 -8.33 9.41
CA CYS A 54 6.45 -9.59 9.12
C CYS A 54 7.24 -10.47 8.15
N LEU A 55 7.80 -9.90 7.08
CA LEU A 55 8.60 -10.66 6.10
C LEU A 55 9.88 -11.25 6.73
N ARG A 56 10.54 -10.52 7.63
CA ARG A 56 11.70 -11.04 8.37
C ARG A 56 11.32 -12.22 9.27
N LYS A 57 10.18 -12.13 9.97
CA LYS A 57 9.64 -13.25 10.76
C LYS A 57 9.30 -14.46 9.90
N ILE A 58 8.68 -14.26 8.73
CA ILE A 58 8.36 -15.35 7.78
C ILE A 58 9.61 -16.07 7.29
N LEU A 59 10.69 -15.32 7.04
CA LEU A 59 11.99 -15.88 6.64
C LEU A 59 12.80 -16.41 7.83
N ASN A 60 12.29 -16.33 9.05
CA ASN A 60 12.97 -16.69 10.29
C ASN A 60 14.35 -16.01 10.43
N ILE A 61 14.46 -14.75 9.99
CA ILE A 61 15.68 -13.96 10.11
C ILE A 61 15.66 -13.29 11.48
N ASN A 62 16.54 -13.75 12.35
CA ASN A 62 16.74 -13.22 13.68
C ASN A 62 18.13 -12.61 13.79
N TRP A 63 18.32 -11.74 14.78
CA TRP A 63 19.66 -11.27 15.12
C TRP A 63 20.57 -12.47 15.44
N PRO A 64 21.82 -12.54 14.93
CA PRO A 64 22.62 -11.48 14.32
C PRO A 64 22.52 -11.34 12.78
N ASP A 65 21.70 -12.14 12.12
CA ASP A 65 21.61 -12.14 10.65
C ASP A 65 21.00 -10.83 10.12
N THR A 66 21.81 -10.05 9.40
CA THR A 66 21.38 -8.77 8.83
C THR A 66 21.14 -8.90 7.34
N ILE A 67 19.92 -8.55 6.90
CA ILE A 67 19.52 -8.56 5.49
C ILE A 67 19.14 -7.15 5.01
N SER A 68 19.60 -6.78 3.82
CA SER A 68 19.19 -5.55 3.15
C SER A 68 17.71 -5.61 2.74
N ASN A 69 17.02 -4.47 2.70
CA ASN A 69 15.62 -4.42 2.29
C ASN A 69 15.42 -4.87 0.83
N SER A 70 16.38 -4.59 -0.06
CA SER A 70 16.33 -5.02 -1.47
C SER A 70 16.39 -6.55 -1.58
N LEU A 71 17.27 -7.22 -0.84
CA LEU A 71 17.36 -8.68 -0.85
C LEU A 71 16.15 -9.33 -0.20
N LEU A 72 15.58 -8.72 0.86
CA LEU A 72 14.33 -9.15 1.48
C LEU A 72 13.18 -9.17 0.47
N TRP A 73 13.03 -8.10 -0.31
CA TRP A 73 12.00 -7.98 -1.34
C TRP A 73 12.24 -8.93 -2.52
N GLY A 74 13.50 -9.11 -2.94
CA GLY A 74 13.87 -10.06 -3.99
C GLY A 74 13.53 -11.51 -3.62
N ARG A 75 13.83 -11.94 -2.39
CA ARG A 75 13.52 -13.30 -1.92
C ARG A 75 12.02 -13.58 -1.78
N THR A 76 11.23 -12.56 -1.49
CA THR A 76 9.78 -12.70 -1.24
C THR A 76 8.93 -12.29 -2.45
N ASN A 77 9.58 -11.86 -3.54
CA ASN A 77 8.94 -11.28 -4.73
C ASN A 77 7.91 -10.20 -4.37
N GLN A 78 8.24 -9.35 -3.38
CA GLN A 78 7.34 -8.31 -2.87
C GLN A 78 7.72 -6.94 -3.39
N LEU A 79 6.70 -6.12 -3.65
CA LEU A 79 6.87 -4.70 -3.97
C LEU A 79 6.88 -3.84 -2.69
N PRO A 80 7.56 -2.69 -2.71
CA PRO A 80 7.42 -1.67 -1.68
C PRO A 80 5.96 -1.25 -1.51
N ALA A 81 5.57 -0.93 -0.28
CA ALA A 81 4.22 -0.54 0.11
C ALA A 81 3.72 0.71 -0.64
N GLU A 82 4.62 1.65 -0.95
CA GLU A 82 4.28 2.81 -1.78
C GLU A 82 3.82 2.41 -3.17
N GLU A 83 4.56 1.52 -3.82
CA GLU A 83 4.28 1.07 -5.18
C GLU A 83 3.00 0.21 -5.24
N GLU A 84 2.80 -0.66 -4.25
CA GLU A 84 1.56 -1.43 -4.10
C GLU A 84 0.33 -0.51 -3.93
N ASN A 85 0.43 0.50 -3.06
CA ASN A 85 -0.65 1.46 -2.85
C ASN A 85 -0.94 2.27 -4.12
N ARG A 86 0.11 2.67 -4.83
CA ARG A 86 0.00 3.38 -6.11
C ARG A 86 -0.73 2.53 -7.16
N ARG A 87 -0.36 1.25 -7.32
CA ARG A 87 -1.03 0.32 -8.24
C ARG A 87 -2.52 0.14 -7.90
N ARG A 88 -2.87 0.00 -6.62
CA ARG A 88 -4.27 -0.12 -6.17
C ARG A 88 -5.08 1.12 -6.49
N ARG A 89 -4.56 2.30 -6.14
CA ARG A 89 -5.17 3.60 -6.49
C ARG A 89 -5.42 3.73 -7.97
N TRP A 90 -4.46 3.32 -8.80
CA TRP A 90 -4.62 3.38 -10.25
C TRP A 90 -5.69 2.43 -10.78
N LYS A 91 -5.75 1.20 -10.27
CA LYS A 91 -6.86 0.29 -10.61
C LYS A 91 -8.21 0.90 -10.25
N TRP A 92 -8.32 1.54 -9.08
CA TRP A 92 -9.54 2.23 -8.67
C TRP A 92 -9.89 3.44 -9.55
N ILE A 93 -8.89 4.27 -9.89
CA ILE A 93 -9.06 5.40 -10.83
C ILE A 93 -9.50 4.90 -12.19
N GLY A 94 -8.84 3.87 -12.74
CA GLY A 94 -9.21 3.25 -14.01
C GLY A 94 -10.64 2.72 -14.01
N HIS A 95 -11.04 2.02 -12.93
CA HIS A 95 -12.42 1.56 -12.76
C HIS A 95 -13.43 2.72 -12.73
N THR A 96 -13.07 3.82 -12.05
CA THR A 96 -13.91 5.03 -11.98
C THR A 96 -14.03 5.75 -13.32
N LEU A 97 -12.93 5.83 -14.09
CA LEU A 97 -12.91 6.43 -15.42
C LEU A 97 -13.66 5.59 -16.46
N SER A 98 -13.72 4.27 -16.27
CA SER A 98 -14.50 3.37 -17.11
C SER A 98 -16.01 3.53 -16.93
N LYS A 99 -16.49 4.17 -15.86
CA LYS A 99 -17.91 4.52 -15.69
C LYS A 99 -18.33 5.61 -16.70
N PRO A 100 -19.62 5.68 -17.08
CA PRO A 100 -20.11 6.71 -18.00
C PRO A 100 -19.90 8.12 -17.42
N SER A 101 -19.78 9.12 -18.30
CA SER A 101 -19.45 10.52 -17.94
C SER A 101 -20.49 11.19 -17.03
N ASN A 102 -21.73 10.72 -17.05
CA ASN A 102 -22.82 11.18 -16.19
C ASN A 102 -22.76 10.59 -14.77
N CYS A 103 -21.88 9.61 -14.50
CA CYS A 103 -21.78 8.99 -13.19
C CYS A 103 -21.16 9.96 -12.18
N ILE A 104 -21.85 10.17 -11.05
CA ILE A 104 -21.45 11.10 -9.98
C ILE A 104 -20.03 10.80 -9.50
N THR A 105 -19.63 9.53 -9.42
CA THR A 105 -18.28 9.14 -8.97
C THR A 105 -17.18 9.60 -9.93
N ARG A 106 -17.44 9.57 -11.25
CA ARG A 106 -16.53 10.06 -12.27
C ARG A 106 -16.45 11.59 -12.27
N GLN A 107 -17.58 12.27 -12.09
CA GLN A 107 -17.62 13.73 -11.99
C GLN A 107 -16.93 14.23 -10.72
N ALA A 108 -17.20 13.59 -9.58
CA ALA A 108 -16.56 13.90 -8.30
C ALA A 108 -15.05 13.69 -8.34
N LEU A 109 -14.56 12.74 -9.16
CA LEU A 109 -13.14 12.54 -9.37
C LEU A 109 -12.49 13.78 -10.01
N THR A 110 -13.11 14.41 -11.00
CA THR A 110 -12.58 15.59 -11.70
C THR A 110 -12.98 16.92 -11.07
N TRP A 111 -13.93 16.91 -10.14
CA TRP A 111 -14.49 18.12 -9.54
C TRP A 111 -13.45 18.91 -8.75
N ASN A 112 -13.22 20.16 -9.14
CA ASN A 112 -12.41 21.12 -8.39
C ASN A 112 -13.34 22.23 -7.88
N PRO A 113 -13.58 22.32 -6.55
CA PRO A 113 -14.48 23.34 -6.02
C PRO A 113 -13.87 24.73 -6.21
N GLU A 114 -14.66 25.64 -6.75
CA GLU A 114 -14.29 27.04 -6.91
C GLU A 114 -14.14 27.74 -5.54
N GLY A 115 -13.16 28.63 -5.44
CA GLY A 115 -12.97 29.49 -4.26
C GLY A 115 -11.56 29.46 -3.65
N LYS A 116 -11.25 30.51 -2.87
CA LYS A 116 -9.98 30.62 -2.16
C LYS A 116 -9.98 29.71 -0.93
N ARG A 117 -8.83 29.07 -0.71
CA ARG A 117 -8.63 28.13 0.37
C ARG A 117 -8.51 28.87 1.71
N LYS A 118 -9.31 28.49 2.71
CA LYS A 118 -9.22 29.06 4.07
C LYS A 118 -7.84 28.78 4.69
N SER A 119 -7.32 29.77 5.42
CA SER A 119 -6.11 29.62 6.24
C SER A 119 -6.29 28.48 7.24
N GLY A 120 -5.24 27.68 7.47
CA GLY A 120 -5.28 26.50 8.36
C GLY A 120 -5.69 25.17 7.71
N ARG A 121 -6.18 25.13 6.46
CA ARG A 121 -6.57 23.86 5.80
C ARG A 121 -5.33 22.97 5.50
N PRO A 122 -5.34 21.65 5.77
CA PRO A 122 -4.18 20.75 5.59
C PRO A 122 -3.64 20.68 4.16
N LYS A 123 -2.36 21.02 3.93
CA LYS A 123 -1.74 21.24 2.59
C LYS A 123 -2.04 20.16 1.54
N ASN A 124 -2.23 18.90 1.95
CA ASN A 124 -2.42 17.76 1.07
C ASN A 124 -3.90 17.39 0.94
N THR A 125 -4.38 17.27 -0.30
CA THR A 125 -5.74 16.85 -0.67
C THR A 125 -5.65 15.65 -1.60
N LEU A 126 -6.66 14.77 -1.58
CA LEU A 126 -6.73 13.61 -2.47
C LEU A 126 -6.48 13.99 -3.94
N CYS A 127 -7.05 15.10 -4.42
CA CYS A 127 -6.85 15.58 -5.79
C CYS A 127 -5.39 15.93 -6.12
N ARG A 128 -4.62 16.42 -5.13
CA ARG A 128 -3.20 16.79 -5.31
C ARG A 128 -2.29 15.58 -5.23
N GLU A 129 -2.58 14.65 -4.31
CA GLU A 129 -1.88 13.36 -4.24
C GLU A 129 -2.06 12.60 -5.56
N ARG A 130 -3.28 12.57 -6.11
CA ARG A 130 -3.57 12.03 -7.43
C ARG A 130 -2.77 12.73 -8.53
N GLU A 131 -2.72 14.07 -8.52
CA GLU A 131 -1.95 14.83 -9.52
C GLU A 131 -0.44 14.55 -9.42
N THR A 132 0.10 14.39 -8.20
CA THR A 132 1.49 13.97 -8.00
C THR A 132 1.74 12.54 -8.48
N ASP A 133 0.80 11.63 -8.24
CA ASP A 133 0.87 10.26 -8.75
C ASP A 133 0.81 10.22 -10.29
N MET A 134 -0.02 11.07 -10.92
CA MET A 134 -0.07 11.28 -12.38
C MET A 134 1.27 11.77 -12.94
N LYS A 135 1.84 12.83 -12.35
CA LYS A 135 3.11 13.42 -12.81
C LYS A 135 4.27 12.43 -12.74
N ARG A 136 4.31 11.58 -11.71
CA ARG A 136 5.35 10.56 -11.55
C ARG A 136 5.26 9.44 -12.58
N MET A 137 4.06 9.13 -13.09
CA MET A 137 3.86 8.11 -14.12
C MET A 137 4.20 8.59 -15.53
N ASN A 138 4.00 9.89 -15.81
CA ASN A 138 4.32 10.47 -17.13
C ASN A 138 5.82 10.72 -17.30
N ASN A 139 6.59 10.72 -16.21
CA ASN A 139 8.05 10.92 -16.20
C ASN A 139 8.84 9.60 -16.24
N ASN A 140 8.20 8.49 -16.61
CA ASN A 140 8.75 7.15 -16.60
C ASN A 140 8.45 6.43 -17.90
#